data_AF-A0A3S1BU17-F1
#
_entry.id   AF-A0A3S1BU17-F1
#
_cell.length_a   1.000
_cell.length_b   1.000
_cell.length_c   1.000
_cell.angle_alpha   90.00
_cell.angle_beta   90.00
_cell.angle_gamma   90.00
#
_symmetry.space_group_name_H-M   'P 1'
#
loop_
_entity.id
_entity.type
_entity.pdbx_description
1 polymer ?
#
loop_
_entity_poly.entity_id
_entity_poly.type
_entity_poly.pdbx_seq_one_letter_code
_entity_poly.pdbx_strand_id
1 'polypeptide(L)'
;MFSILARAALLPLVCQICFADDLTTLSDSVKGLQQVVADLSRHVMQLSFQDQERVRAEGSSGIVKVRGYTIGPNSYHFASHIGESFANMHDHSNYENLYGLGDFMAVMNGVNFRTRHNDFELRRASTTSKDWLATEPIESPPLPEGLDKLSVEDQIQEIREYIRAFKFQNSTIRPYQDFFKPVLCYLEGWWDSNITDIENGFTSSRHSFDAKSWRDLSDKAKADAFLGSDFNLKHEGASLPVTIMGIDETTKLPIYAQWNYRVLCHPLENDLPTAHIKPVEDLAYRQRMGIGALSLQMYRGSRYIVDANKEDVPQKKMTIDDLVSKIPGLDNIPGTLTEESYGRQGTGNLAFYNRAYPSDKDAMNSYDELRGFSDGNMYVAMTTQERVAPLVVQACSGSASNCEEHRIRCSWMFPLEIIYTSALQRWNPLNMPHSS
;
A
#
# COMPACT_ATOMS: atom_id res chain seq x y z
N MET A 1 61.37 -30.58 -60.87
CA MET A 1 60.13 -31.26 -60.46
C MET A 1 59.79 -30.92 -59.00
N PHE A 2 59.72 -29.63 -58.66
CA PHE A 2 59.29 -29.11 -57.35
C PHE A 2 58.81 -27.69 -57.62
N SER A 3 57.53 -27.36 -57.32
CA SER A 3 56.96 -25.99 -57.16
C SER A 3 55.45 -25.87 -57.50
N ILE A 4 54.61 -26.89 -57.28
CA ILE A 4 53.14 -26.72 -57.43
C ILE A 4 52.34 -27.18 -56.20
N LEU A 5 52.95 -27.88 -55.23
CA LEU A 5 52.21 -28.45 -54.09
C LEU A 5 52.00 -27.52 -52.87
N ALA A 6 52.51 -26.28 -52.87
CA ALA A 6 52.41 -25.40 -51.70
C ALA A 6 51.20 -24.44 -51.69
N ARG A 7 50.40 -24.36 -52.78
CA ARG A 7 49.29 -23.37 -52.88
C ARG A 7 47.90 -23.90 -52.52
N ALA A 8 47.72 -25.21 -52.36
CA ALA A 8 46.40 -25.81 -52.09
C ALA A 8 46.07 -25.93 -50.58
N ALA A 9 47.04 -25.79 -49.68
CA ALA A 9 46.84 -25.92 -48.24
C ALA A 9 46.54 -24.60 -47.50
N LEU A 10 46.66 -23.45 -48.17
CA LEU A 10 46.45 -22.11 -47.57
C LEU A 10 45.02 -21.58 -47.72
N LEU A 11 44.23 -22.12 -48.65
CA LEU A 11 42.84 -21.67 -48.87
C LEU A 11 41.86 -21.99 -47.72
N PRO A 12 41.91 -23.15 -47.04
CA PRO A 12 41.00 -23.41 -45.91
C PRO A 12 41.42 -22.70 -44.62
N LEU A 13 42.71 -22.37 -44.46
CA LEU A 13 43.23 -21.71 -43.25
C LEU A 13 42.92 -20.20 -43.24
N VAL A 14 43.04 -19.53 -44.39
CA VAL A 14 42.72 -18.10 -44.52
C VAL A 14 41.21 -17.86 -44.35
N CYS A 15 40.36 -18.80 -44.79
CA CYS A 15 38.91 -18.73 -44.59
C CYS A 15 38.54 -18.88 -43.10
N GLN A 16 39.17 -19.81 -42.37
CA GLN A 16 38.92 -19.99 -40.93
C GLN A 16 39.38 -18.80 -40.06
N ILE A 17 40.46 -18.12 -40.44
CA ILE A 17 40.95 -16.93 -39.72
C ILE A 17 40.02 -15.73 -39.95
N CYS A 18 39.55 -15.50 -41.20
CA CYS A 18 38.57 -14.45 -41.47
C CYS A 18 37.25 -14.67 -40.72
N PHE A 19 36.75 -15.92 -40.67
CA PHE A 19 35.54 -16.25 -39.90
C PHE A 19 35.74 -16.07 -38.38
N ALA A 20 36.95 -16.32 -37.85
CA ALA A 20 37.25 -16.12 -36.44
C ALA A 20 37.34 -14.63 -36.07
N ASP A 21 37.97 -13.81 -36.91
CA ASP A 21 38.06 -12.35 -36.73
C ASP A 21 36.68 -11.67 -36.85
N ASP A 22 35.82 -12.16 -37.75
CA ASP A 22 34.44 -11.69 -37.86
C ASP A 22 33.61 -12.07 -36.62
N LEU A 23 33.83 -13.27 -36.06
CA LEU A 23 33.14 -13.74 -34.87
C LEU A 23 33.56 -12.99 -33.59
N THR A 24 34.85 -12.66 -33.45
CA THR A 24 35.35 -11.85 -32.32
C THR A 24 34.83 -10.43 -32.41
N THR A 25 34.88 -9.81 -33.60
CA THR A 25 34.32 -8.47 -33.84
C THR A 25 32.81 -8.41 -33.55
N LEU A 26 32.06 -9.44 -33.93
CA LEU A 26 30.64 -9.56 -33.60
C LEU A 26 30.42 -9.74 -32.09
N SER A 27 31.22 -10.58 -31.42
CA SER A 27 31.13 -10.79 -29.97
C SER A 27 31.40 -9.49 -29.20
N ASP A 28 32.42 -8.73 -29.60
CA ASP A 28 32.77 -7.46 -28.98
C ASP A 28 31.69 -6.40 -29.23
N SER A 29 31.08 -6.38 -30.42
CA SER A 29 29.94 -5.52 -30.73
C SER A 29 28.72 -5.86 -29.87
N VAL A 30 28.42 -7.15 -29.66
CA VAL A 30 27.32 -7.59 -28.79
C VAL A 30 27.58 -7.18 -27.33
N LYS A 31 28.80 -7.38 -26.82
CA LYS A 31 29.19 -6.92 -25.47
C LYS A 31 29.08 -5.40 -25.33
N GLY A 32 29.50 -4.66 -26.36
CA GLY A 32 29.35 -3.20 -26.42
C GLY A 32 27.89 -2.77 -26.34
N LEU A 33 27.01 -3.42 -27.11
CA LEU A 33 25.56 -3.15 -27.06
C LEU A 33 24.95 -3.53 -25.70
N GLN A 34 25.32 -4.66 -25.12
CA GLN A 34 24.87 -5.06 -23.77
C GLN A 34 25.28 -4.03 -22.72
N GLN A 35 26.50 -3.50 -22.82
CA GLN A 35 26.98 -2.45 -21.93
C GLN A 35 26.18 -1.14 -22.11
N VAL A 36 25.93 -0.72 -23.35
CA VAL A 36 25.10 0.47 -23.63
C VAL A 36 23.68 0.31 -23.09
N VAL A 37 23.07 -0.87 -23.24
CA VAL A 37 21.75 -1.17 -22.68
C VAL A 37 21.77 -1.13 -21.15
N ALA A 38 22.81 -1.68 -20.52
CA ALA A 38 22.97 -1.61 -19.07
C ALA A 38 23.11 -0.15 -18.61
N ASP A 39 23.96 0.65 -19.24
CA ASP A 39 24.19 2.05 -18.85
C ASP A 39 22.94 2.91 -19.06
N LEU A 40 22.21 2.70 -20.15
CA LEU A 40 20.91 3.33 -20.37
C LEU A 40 19.90 2.91 -19.29
N SER A 41 19.88 1.63 -18.91
CA SER A 41 18.99 1.12 -17.86
C SER A 41 19.34 1.74 -16.48
N ARG A 42 20.64 1.91 -16.17
CA ARG A 42 21.08 2.64 -14.95
C ARG A 42 20.61 4.08 -14.97
N HIS A 43 20.71 4.74 -16.12
CA HIS A 43 20.24 6.11 -16.27
C HIS A 43 18.72 6.22 -16.07
N VAL A 44 17.93 5.33 -16.67
CA VAL A 44 16.48 5.27 -16.48
C VAL A 44 16.11 5.00 -15.02
N MET A 45 16.84 4.10 -14.35
CA MET A 45 16.67 3.83 -12.92
C MET A 45 16.91 5.10 -12.08
N GLN A 46 17.95 5.88 -12.39
CA GLN A 46 18.22 7.16 -11.73
C GLN A 46 17.11 8.19 -11.98
N LEU A 47 16.60 8.28 -13.22
CA LEU A 47 15.47 9.17 -13.54
C LEU A 47 14.20 8.78 -12.77
N SER A 48 13.89 7.48 -12.68
CA SER A 48 12.77 6.95 -11.89
C SER A 48 12.91 7.33 -10.41
N PHE A 49 14.11 7.15 -9.84
CA PHE A 49 14.37 7.54 -8.44
C PHE A 49 14.28 9.05 -8.22
N GLN A 50 14.80 9.87 -9.14
CA GLN A 50 14.67 11.34 -9.08
C GLN A 50 13.21 11.80 -9.12
N ASP A 51 12.37 11.15 -9.92
CA ASP A 51 10.94 11.43 -9.93
C ASP A 51 10.28 11.08 -8.59
N GLN A 52 10.63 9.94 -8.00
CA GLN A 52 10.14 9.57 -6.66
C GLN A 52 10.61 10.57 -5.59
N GLU A 53 11.86 11.04 -5.64
CA GLU A 53 12.37 12.07 -4.73
C GLU A 53 11.63 13.41 -4.89
N ARG A 54 11.34 13.81 -6.13
CA ARG A 54 10.49 14.98 -6.40
C ARG A 54 9.12 14.81 -5.75
N VAL A 55 8.49 13.63 -5.91
CA VAL A 55 7.18 13.34 -5.31
C VAL A 55 7.25 13.37 -3.78
N ARG A 56 8.31 12.82 -3.15
CA ARG A 56 8.53 12.92 -1.69
C ARG A 56 8.67 14.37 -1.21
N ALA A 57 9.23 15.25 -2.04
CA ALA A 57 9.35 16.67 -1.74
C ALA A 57 8.02 17.46 -1.89
N GLU A 58 7.04 16.91 -2.61
CA GLU A 58 5.73 17.54 -2.84
C GLU A 58 4.73 17.30 -1.71
N GLY A 59 4.98 16.31 -0.84
CA GLY A 59 4.19 16.05 0.35
C GLY A 59 4.37 14.64 0.91
N SER A 60 3.67 14.37 2.01
CA SER A 60 3.62 13.05 2.66
C SER A 60 2.78 12.04 1.87
N SER A 61 3.00 10.75 2.13
CA SER A 61 2.17 9.66 1.60
C SER A 61 0.69 9.84 1.96
N GLY A 62 -0.19 9.32 1.11
CA GLY A 62 -1.64 9.39 1.27
C GLY A 62 -2.40 9.49 -0.04
N ILE A 63 -3.71 9.73 0.06
CA ILE A 63 -4.59 9.93 -1.09
C ILE A 63 -4.46 11.37 -1.57
N VAL A 64 -4.13 11.55 -2.85
CA VAL A 64 -3.93 12.87 -3.46
C VAL A 64 -5.12 13.33 -4.30
N LYS A 65 -5.88 12.38 -4.87
CA LYS A 65 -7.00 12.72 -5.75
C LYS A 65 -7.99 11.58 -5.87
N VAL A 66 -9.27 11.90 -5.92
CA VAL A 66 -10.35 10.96 -6.24
C VAL A 66 -10.97 11.30 -7.59
N ARG A 67 -11.77 10.38 -8.11
CA ARG A 67 -12.61 10.65 -9.28
C ARG A 67 -13.57 11.81 -8.98
N GLY A 68 -13.58 12.80 -9.86
CA GLY A 68 -14.50 13.94 -9.79
C GLY A 68 -15.75 13.72 -10.63
N TYR A 69 -16.92 13.96 -10.04
CA TYR A 69 -18.23 13.87 -10.71
C TYR A 69 -18.83 15.25 -11.04
N THR A 70 -18.33 16.28 -10.37
CA THR A 70 -18.85 17.65 -10.47
C THR A 70 -17.71 18.62 -10.77
N ILE A 71 -18.01 19.62 -11.60
CA ILE A 71 -17.13 20.74 -11.89
C ILE A 71 -17.81 22.03 -11.45
N GLY A 72 -17.03 23.11 -11.35
CA GLY A 72 -17.60 24.42 -11.14
C GLY A 72 -16.58 25.53 -11.36
N PRO A 73 -17.03 26.81 -11.29
CA PRO A 73 -16.21 27.96 -11.64
C PRO A 73 -15.02 28.20 -10.69
N ASN A 74 -15.08 27.66 -9.46
CA ASN A 74 -14.04 27.83 -8.45
C ASN A 74 -13.24 26.53 -8.29
N SER A 75 -11.95 26.66 -7.96
CA SER A 75 -11.03 25.53 -7.81
C SER A 75 -11.52 24.48 -6.79
N TYR A 76 -12.16 24.93 -5.70
CA TYR A 76 -12.68 24.06 -4.66
C TYR A 76 -13.96 23.29 -5.06
N HIS A 77 -14.59 23.60 -6.21
CA HIS A 77 -15.70 22.81 -6.72
C HIS A 77 -15.25 21.48 -7.35
N PHE A 78 -13.97 21.40 -7.74
CA PHE A 78 -13.39 20.18 -8.27
C PHE A 78 -12.92 19.26 -7.15
N ALA A 79 -13.06 17.93 -7.34
CA ALA A 79 -12.68 16.95 -6.33
C ALA A 79 -11.15 16.88 -6.12
N SER A 80 -10.74 16.90 -4.85
CA SER A 80 -9.37 16.64 -4.40
C SER A 80 -9.26 15.18 -3.92
N HIS A 81 -8.65 14.92 -2.76
CA HIS A 81 -8.81 13.70 -1.96
C HIS A 81 -10.23 13.52 -1.39
N ILE A 82 -11.10 14.54 -1.51
CA ILE A 82 -12.52 14.49 -1.13
C ILE A 82 -13.41 14.81 -2.34
N GLY A 83 -14.28 13.86 -2.67
CA GLY A 83 -15.32 13.98 -3.68
C GLY A 83 -16.66 14.31 -3.04
N GLU A 84 -17.66 13.45 -3.21
CA GLU A 84 -18.89 13.51 -2.39
C GLU A 84 -18.62 13.03 -0.95
N SER A 85 -17.71 12.06 -0.82
CA SER A 85 -17.15 11.53 0.42
C SER A 85 -15.61 11.51 0.33
N PHE A 86 -14.95 11.32 1.48
CA PHE A 86 -13.50 11.09 1.50
C PHE A 86 -13.19 9.80 0.71
N ALA A 87 -12.18 9.83 -0.17
CA ALA A 87 -11.80 8.69 -1.01
C ALA A 87 -12.94 8.07 -1.85
N ASN A 88 -14.04 8.79 -2.08
CA ASN A 88 -15.29 8.26 -2.65
C ASN A 88 -15.83 7.01 -1.91
N MET A 89 -15.64 6.96 -0.59
CA MET A 89 -16.14 5.87 0.25
C MET A 89 -17.66 5.90 0.33
N HIS A 90 -18.28 4.73 0.24
CA HIS A 90 -19.74 4.60 0.16
C HIS A 90 -20.21 3.27 0.75
N ASP A 91 -21.51 3.19 1.00
CA ASP A 91 -22.15 2.03 1.59
C ASP A 91 -22.56 0.99 0.53
N HIS A 92 -22.35 -0.28 0.86
CA HIS A 92 -22.88 -1.44 0.15
C HIS A 92 -23.81 -2.22 1.06
N SER A 93 -24.84 -1.55 1.60
CA SER A 93 -25.78 -2.18 2.55
C SER A 93 -26.57 -3.36 1.97
N ASN A 94 -26.50 -3.56 0.65
CA ASN A 94 -27.10 -4.65 -0.09
C ASN A 94 -26.18 -5.88 -0.24
N TYR A 95 -24.92 -5.80 0.21
CA TYR A 95 -23.96 -6.90 0.17
C TYR A 95 -23.48 -7.25 1.58
N GLU A 96 -23.24 -8.53 1.83
CA GLU A 96 -22.67 -8.98 3.10
C GLU A 96 -21.18 -8.62 3.17
N ASN A 97 -20.77 -7.96 4.25
CA ASN A 97 -19.37 -7.66 4.58
C ASN A 97 -18.58 -6.91 3.49
N LEU A 98 -19.24 -6.18 2.61
CA LEU A 98 -18.61 -5.39 1.55
C LEU A 98 -18.62 -3.89 1.90
N TYR A 99 -17.48 -3.24 1.75
CA TYR A 99 -17.28 -1.83 2.05
C TYR A 99 -16.87 -1.09 0.78
N GLY A 100 -17.56 0.01 0.48
CA GLY A 100 -17.40 0.73 -0.76
C GLY A 100 -16.23 1.69 -0.70
N LEU A 101 -15.27 1.52 -1.61
CA LEU A 101 -14.12 2.40 -1.73
C LEU A 101 -13.87 2.68 -3.20
N GLY A 102 -13.94 3.95 -3.59
CA GLY A 102 -13.77 4.36 -4.97
C GLY A 102 -12.34 4.17 -5.48
N ASP A 103 -12.14 4.50 -6.75
CA ASP A 103 -10.82 4.66 -7.33
C ASP A 103 -10.21 6.01 -6.93
N PHE A 104 -8.92 5.99 -6.62
CA PHE A 104 -8.17 7.17 -6.23
C PHE A 104 -6.71 7.09 -6.68
N MET A 105 -6.07 8.25 -6.75
CA MET A 105 -4.63 8.38 -6.87
C MET A 105 -4.03 8.52 -5.48
N ALA A 106 -2.95 7.77 -5.25
CA ALA A 106 -2.22 7.78 -3.99
C ALA A 106 -0.72 7.95 -4.25
N VAL A 107 -0.06 8.53 -3.26
CA VAL A 107 1.39 8.55 -3.15
C VAL A 107 1.78 7.68 -1.96
N MET A 108 2.74 6.79 -2.16
CA MET A 108 3.30 5.95 -1.11
C MET A 108 4.81 5.87 -1.29
N ASN A 109 5.56 6.42 -0.34
CA ASN A 109 7.02 6.52 -0.40
C ASN A 109 7.53 7.08 -1.75
N GLY A 110 6.97 8.17 -2.25
CA GLY A 110 7.33 8.76 -3.55
C GLY A 110 6.77 8.04 -4.77
N VAL A 111 6.12 6.88 -4.62
CA VAL A 111 5.46 6.17 -5.72
C VAL A 111 4.06 6.72 -5.92
N ASN A 112 3.80 7.34 -7.08
CA ASN A 112 2.46 7.78 -7.46
C ASN A 112 1.76 6.70 -8.30
N PHE A 113 0.54 6.35 -7.93
CA PHE A 113 -0.25 5.33 -8.62
C PHE A 113 -1.75 5.60 -8.52
N ARG A 114 -2.52 5.06 -9.47
CA ARG A 114 -3.99 5.10 -9.48
C ARG A 114 -4.54 3.70 -9.24
N THR A 115 -5.40 3.56 -8.24
CA THR A 115 -6.08 2.28 -7.96
C THR A 115 -7.19 2.02 -8.97
N ARG A 116 -7.66 0.77 -9.03
CA ARG A 116 -9.01 0.48 -9.54
C ARG A 116 -10.07 0.92 -8.51
N HIS A 117 -11.35 0.71 -8.80
CA HIS A 117 -12.39 0.71 -7.76
C HIS A 117 -12.10 -0.40 -6.74
N ASN A 118 -12.16 -0.10 -5.45
CA ASN A 118 -11.56 -0.92 -4.39
C ASN A 118 -12.59 -1.49 -3.39
N ASP A 119 -13.82 -1.81 -3.80
CA ASP A 119 -14.77 -2.49 -2.91
C ASP A 119 -14.09 -3.68 -2.22
N PHE A 120 -14.06 -3.67 -0.90
CA PHE A 120 -13.24 -4.60 -0.11
C PHE A 120 -14.05 -5.25 1.01
N GLU A 121 -13.61 -6.44 1.40
CA GLU A 121 -14.13 -7.15 2.56
C GLU A 121 -13.26 -6.87 3.79
N LEU A 122 -13.84 -6.92 4.99
CA LEU A 122 -13.04 -6.85 6.22
C LEU A 122 -12.21 -8.12 6.37
N ARG A 123 -10.95 -8.04 5.95
CA ARG A 123 -9.97 -9.11 6.06
C ARG A 123 -8.73 -8.61 6.77
N ARG A 124 -8.11 -9.47 7.55
CA ARG A 124 -6.81 -9.24 8.21
C ARG A 124 -5.74 -10.14 7.63
N ALA A 125 -4.48 -9.75 7.80
CA ALA A 125 -3.36 -10.65 7.58
C ALA A 125 -3.51 -11.92 8.44
N SER A 126 -3.07 -13.07 7.91
CA SER A 126 -3.24 -14.34 8.62
C SER A 126 -2.61 -14.32 10.01
N THR A 127 -3.32 -14.88 10.99
CA THR A 127 -2.84 -15.06 12.36
C THR A 127 -1.95 -16.27 12.53
N THR A 128 -1.94 -17.18 11.57
CA THR A 128 -1.31 -18.51 11.68
C THR A 128 -0.31 -18.83 10.58
N SER A 129 -0.41 -18.19 9.41
CA SER A 129 0.45 -18.46 8.25
C SER A 129 1.32 -17.26 7.87
N LYS A 130 2.54 -17.54 7.39
CA LYS A 130 3.44 -16.58 6.73
C LYS A 130 3.33 -16.65 5.20
N ASP A 131 2.36 -17.37 4.64
CA ASP A 131 2.25 -17.53 3.19
C ASP A 131 1.92 -16.21 2.50
N TRP A 132 2.37 -16.10 1.25
CA TRP A 132 2.16 -14.93 0.41
C TRP A 132 0.70 -14.49 0.38
N LEU A 133 0.44 -13.24 0.78
CA LEU A 133 -0.88 -12.62 0.83
C LEU A 133 -1.96 -13.42 1.60
N ALA A 134 -1.58 -14.30 2.53
CA ALA A 134 -2.54 -15.05 3.32
C ALA A 134 -3.38 -14.12 4.21
N THR A 135 -4.70 -14.24 4.13
CA THR A 135 -5.65 -13.40 4.86
C THR A 135 -6.78 -14.21 5.48
N GLU A 136 -7.32 -13.68 6.58
CA GLU A 136 -8.46 -14.23 7.30
C GLU A 136 -9.60 -13.21 7.33
N PRO A 137 -10.87 -13.65 7.26
CA PRO A 137 -11.99 -12.74 7.46
C PRO A 137 -11.98 -12.18 8.89
N ILE A 138 -12.39 -10.93 9.04
CA ILE A 138 -12.70 -10.32 10.34
C ILE A 138 -14.18 -10.53 10.57
N GLU A 139 -14.50 -11.39 11.53
CA GLU A 139 -15.89 -11.66 11.89
C GLU A 139 -16.54 -10.49 12.62
N SER A 140 -17.80 -10.22 12.28
CA SER A 140 -18.64 -9.30 13.05
C SER A 140 -18.77 -9.79 14.51
N PRO A 141 -18.87 -8.88 15.49
CA PRO A 141 -19.13 -9.24 16.87
C PRO A 141 -20.40 -10.10 17.03
N PRO A 142 -20.43 -11.06 17.99
CA PRO A 142 -21.64 -11.83 18.28
C PRO A 142 -22.77 -10.94 18.84
N LEU A 143 -24.01 -11.42 18.83
CA LEU A 143 -25.10 -10.75 19.53
C LEU A 143 -24.95 -10.89 21.05
N PRO A 144 -25.44 -9.91 21.85
CA PRO A 144 -25.55 -10.06 23.29
C PRO A 144 -26.29 -11.34 23.71
N GLU A 145 -25.79 -12.00 24.75
CA GLU A 145 -26.36 -13.26 25.23
C GLU A 145 -27.83 -13.10 25.66
N GLY A 146 -28.70 -14.01 25.19
CA GLY A 146 -30.11 -14.03 25.55
C GLY A 146 -30.98 -13.06 24.76
N LEU A 147 -30.42 -12.28 23.84
CA LEU A 147 -31.19 -11.39 22.95
C LEU A 147 -32.18 -12.19 22.09
N ASP A 148 -31.78 -13.36 21.62
CA ASP A 148 -32.59 -14.29 20.80
C ASP A 148 -33.84 -14.83 21.52
N LYS A 149 -33.86 -14.78 22.86
CA LYS A 149 -34.98 -15.26 23.68
C LYS A 149 -36.05 -14.20 23.91
N LEU A 150 -35.79 -12.95 23.51
CA LEU A 150 -36.68 -11.82 23.71
C LEU A 150 -37.66 -11.65 22.54
N SER A 151 -38.78 -10.96 22.80
CA SER A 151 -39.66 -10.47 21.72
C SER A 151 -38.89 -9.51 20.82
N VAL A 152 -39.32 -9.34 19.56
CA VAL A 152 -38.62 -8.44 18.61
C VAL A 152 -38.56 -7.01 19.14
N GLU A 153 -39.63 -6.54 19.78
CA GLU A 153 -39.71 -5.23 20.41
C GLU A 153 -38.70 -5.09 21.57
N ASP A 154 -38.57 -6.11 22.41
CA ASP A 154 -37.61 -6.13 23.51
C ASP A 154 -36.17 -6.22 23.00
N GLN A 155 -35.92 -6.96 21.90
CA GLN A 155 -34.62 -7.00 21.23
C GLN A 155 -34.21 -5.61 20.73
N ILE A 156 -35.14 -4.89 20.07
CA ILE A 156 -34.91 -3.52 19.60
C ILE A 156 -34.54 -2.61 20.77
N GLN A 157 -35.25 -2.73 21.89
CA GLN A 157 -35.00 -1.90 23.06
C GLN A 157 -33.63 -2.19 23.69
N GLU A 158 -33.24 -3.47 23.79
CA GLU A 158 -31.94 -3.85 24.34
C GLU A 158 -30.78 -3.38 23.43
N ILE A 159 -30.90 -3.59 22.12
CA ILE A 159 -29.92 -3.09 21.13
C ILE A 159 -29.77 -1.56 21.21
N ARG A 160 -30.87 -0.83 21.42
CA ARG A 160 -30.82 0.64 21.61
C ARG A 160 -30.00 1.04 22.83
N GLU A 161 -30.09 0.32 23.94
CA GLU A 161 -29.27 0.59 25.12
C GLU A 161 -27.79 0.28 24.87
N TYR A 162 -27.47 -0.75 24.08
CA TYR A 162 -26.10 -1.01 23.61
C TYR A 162 -25.55 0.10 22.71
N ILE A 163 -26.33 0.58 21.74
CA ILE A 163 -25.96 1.73 20.89
C ILE A 163 -25.78 2.99 21.73
N ARG A 164 -26.66 3.20 22.73
CA ARG A 164 -26.56 4.32 23.67
C ARG A 164 -25.28 4.22 24.50
N ALA A 165 -24.94 3.04 25.02
CA ALA A 165 -23.72 2.78 25.75
C ALA A 165 -22.47 3.08 24.90
N PHE A 166 -22.46 2.64 23.65
CA PHE A 166 -21.39 2.94 22.69
C PHE A 166 -21.28 4.45 22.38
N LYS A 167 -22.41 5.12 22.08
CA LYS A 167 -22.46 6.56 21.80
C LYS A 167 -21.82 7.40 22.90
N PHE A 168 -22.04 7.02 24.16
CA PHE A 168 -21.46 7.70 25.32
C PHE A 168 -20.17 7.07 25.84
N GLN A 169 -19.69 6.00 25.18
CA GLN A 169 -18.60 5.14 25.63
C GLN A 169 -18.64 4.83 27.12
N ASN A 170 -19.83 4.41 27.59
CA ASN A 170 -20.12 4.17 28.99
C ASN A 170 -20.62 2.75 29.24
N SER A 171 -19.74 1.90 29.76
CA SER A 171 -20.03 0.50 30.10
C SER A 171 -21.02 0.31 31.25
N THR A 172 -21.30 1.36 32.05
CA THR A 172 -22.30 1.26 33.13
C THR A 172 -23.73 1.22 32.59
N ILE A 173 -23.97 1.68 31.36
CA ILE A 173 -25.27 1.58 30.69
C ILE A 173 -25.45 0.13 30.22
N ARG A 174 -24.49 -0.35 29.41
CA ARG A 174 -24.33 -1.73 28.94
C ARG A 174 -22.85 -1.99 28.61
N PRO A 175 -22.33 -3.22 28.78
CA PRO A 175 -20.96 -3.57 28.41
C PRO A 175 -20.82 -3.68 26.89
N TYR A 176 -20.67 -2.54 26.21
CA TYR A 176 -20.73 -2.45 24.75
C TYR A 176 -19.44 -2.90 24.03
N GLN A 177 -18.31 -2.98 24.74
CA GLN A 177 -16.98 -3.17 24.15
C GLN A 177 -16.85 -4.47 23.35
N ASP A 178 -17.57 -5.52 23.75
CA ASP A 178 -17.58 -6.79 23.04
C ASP A 178 -18.41 -6.76 21.75
N PHE A 179 -19.28 -5.76 21.61
CA PHE A 179 -20.29 -5.66 20.55
C PHE A 179 -20.03 -4.54 19.54
N PHE A 180 -19.17 -3.57 19.88
CA PHE A 180 -18.73 -2.49 19.01
C PHE A 180 -17.20 -2.46 18.95
N LYS A 181 -16.63 -3.20 18.00
CA LYS A 181 -15.17 -3.38 17.91
C LYS A 181 -14.57 -2.49 16.82
N PRO A 182 -13.61 -1.61 17.15
CA PRO A 182 -12.93 -0.81 16.15
C PRO A 182 -11.96 -1.67 15.32
N VAL A 183 -11.98 -1.46 14.02
CA VAL A 183 -11.14 -2.12 13.03
C VAL A 183 -10.47 -1.04 12.19
N LEU A 184 -9.14 -1.03 12.17
CA LEU A 184 -8.35 -0.07 11.39
C LEU A 184 -8.04 -0.65 10.02
N CYS A 185 -8.54 -0.02 8.96
CA CYS A 185 -8.25 -0.38 7.58
C CYS A 185 -7.17 0.52 6.99
N TYR A 186 -6.33 -0.05 6.13
CA TYR A 186 -5.13 0.58 5.59
C TYR A 186 -4.89 0.15 4.14
N LEU A 187 -4.14 0.99 3.41
CA LEU A 187 -3.63 0.68 2.08
C LEU A 187 -2.18 0.26 2.23
N GLU A 188 -1.85 -0.97 1.82
CA GLU A 188 -0.49 -1.51 1.78
C GLU A 188 0.01 -1.59 0.34
N GLY A 189 1.27 -1.22 0.08
CA GLY A 189 1.90 -1.25 -1.23
C GLY A 189 3.33 -1.80 -1.18
N TRP A 190 3.75 -2.44 -2.28
CA TRP A 190 5.08 -3.05 -2.41
C TRP A 190 5.51 -3.15 -3.88
N TRP A 191 6.81 -3.35 -4.08
CA TRP A 191 7.37 -3.71 -5.37
C TRP A 191 7.40 -5.24 -5.51
N ASP A 192 6.62 -5.80 -6.43
CA ASP A 192 6.56 -7.22 -6.75
C ASP A 192 7.62 -7.57 -7.82
N SER A 193 8.40 -8.62 -7.58
CA SER A 193 9.37 -9.14 -8.54
C SER A 193 8.72 -9.98 -9.65
N ASN A 194 7.48 -10.43 -9.47
CA ASN A 194 6.69 -11.05 -10.53
C ASN A 194 6.10 -9.98 -11.46
N ILE A 195 6.65 -9.92 -12.67
CA ILE A 195 6.25 -8.98 -13.73
C ILE A 195 5.52 -9.66 -14.90
N THR A 196 5.28 -10.97 -14.83
CA THR A 196 4.66 -11.74 -15.91
C THR A 196 3.17 -11.87 -15.71
N ASP A 197 2.76 -12.26 -14.51
CA ASP A 197 1.37 -12.56 -14.20
C ASP A 197 0.74 -11.40 -13.44
N ILE A 198 -0.40 -10.94 -13.96
CA ILE A 198 -1.21 -9.97 -13.24
C ILE A 198 -1.98 -10.69 -12.14
N GLU A 199 -1.83 -10.20 -10.92
CA GLU A 199 -2.55 -10.72 -9.76
C GLU A 199 -3.23 -9.56 -9.03
N ASN A 200 -4.46 -9.79 -8.56
CA ASN A 200 -5.11 -8.83 -7.68
C ASN A 200 -4.51 -8.98 -6.28
N GLY A 201 -3.95 -7.90 -5.72
CA GLY A 201 -3.35 -7.92 -4.38
C GLY A 201 -4.31 -8.23 -3.23
N PHE A 202 -5.63 -8.19 -3.49
CA PHE A 202 -6.69 -8.57 -2.55
C PHE A 202 -7.97 -8.98 -3.26
N THR A 203 -8.79 -9.74 -2.54
CA THR A 203 -10.12 -10.16 -2.97
C THR A 203 -11.09 -8.98 -3.02
N SER A 204 -11.81 -8.87 -4.13
CA SER A 204 -12.98 -8.02 -4.27
C SER A 204 -13.99 -8.79 -5.11
N SER A 205 -15.19 -9.00 -4.58
CA SER A 205 -16.24 -9.79 -5.25
C SER A 205 -16.81 -9.09 -6.49
N ARG A 206 -16.58 -7.77 -6.62
CA ARG A 206 -17.17 -6.93 -7.68
C ARG A 206 -16.17 -6.38 -8.68
N HIS A 207 -14.89 -6.27 -8.31
CA HIS A 207 -13.89 -5.61 -9.14
C HIS A 207 -12.59 -6.41 -9.19
N SER A 208 -12.05 -6.57 -10.39
CA SER A 208 -10.70 -7.10 -10.63
C SER A 208 -9.99 -6.21 -11.63
N PHE A 209 -8.68 -6.35 -11.80
CA PHE A 209 -8.00 -5.68 -12.90
C PHE A 209 -8.52 -6.20 -14.25
N ASP A 210 -8.97 -5.29 -15.11
CA ASP A 210 -9.28 -5.61 -16.50
C ASP A 210 -8.02 -5.53 -17.35
N ALA A 211 -7.14 -6.53 -17.22
CA ALA A 211 -5.98 -6.67 -18.08
C ALA A 211 -5.51 -8.13 -18.13
N LYS A 212 -4.89 -8.51 -19.25
CA LYS A 212 -4.30 -9.85 -19.42
C LYS A 212 -2.86 -9.93 -18.91
N SER A 213 -2.20 -8.78 -18.75
CA SER A 213 -0.82 -8.66 -18.29
C SER A 213 -0.58 -7.25 -17.74
N TRP A 214 0.52 -7.05 -17.03
CA TRP A 214 0.95 -5.72 -16.56
C TRP A 214 1.13 -4.71 -17.70
N ARG A 215 1.62 -5.17 -18.86
CA ARG A 215 1.76 -4.32 -20.05
C ARG A 215 0.41 -3.85 -20.58
N ASP A 216 -0.55 -4.77 -20.68
CA ASP A 216 -1.93 -4.45 -21.12
C ASP A 216 -2.57 -3.44 -20.16
N LEU A 217 -2.40 -3.62 -18.84
CA LEU A 217 -2.87 -2.64 -17.84
C LEU A 217 -2.24 -1.26 -18.05
N SER A 218 -0.91 -1.21 -18.26
CA SER A 218 -0.19 0.05 -18.51
C SER A 218 -0.65 0.74 -19.80
N ASP A 219 -0.84 -0.01 -20.88
CA ASP A 219 -1.24 0.54 -22.17
C ASP A 219 -2.70 1.05 -22.13
N LYS A 220 -3.60 0.36 -21.42
CA LYS A 220 -4.95 0.87 -21.13
C LYS A 220 -4.91 2.14 -20.28
N ALA A 221 -4.11 2.16 -19.21
CA ALA A 221 -3.97 3.34 -18.36
C ALA A 221 -3.41 4.55 -19.12
N LYS A 222 -2.47 4.34 -20.06
CA LYS A 222 -2.02 5.40 -20.97
C LYS A 222 -3.15 5.88 -21.85
N ALA A 223 -3.90 4.97 -22.48
CA ALA A 223 -5.03 5.33 -23.32
C ALA A 223 -6.05 6.20 -22.55
N ASP A 224 -6.42 5.80 -21.33
CA ASP A 224 -7.29 6.60 -20.46
C ASP A 224 -6.74 8.02 -20.23
N ALA A 225 -5.44 8.11 -19.93
CA ALA A 225 -4.79 9.39 -19.65
C ALA A 225 -4.73 10.30 -20.88
N PHE A 226 -4.45 9.77 -22.07
CA PHE A 226 -4.40 10.53 -23.32
C PHE A 226 -5.79 10.92 -23.83
N LEU A 227 -6.80 10.08 -23.60
CA LEU A 227 -8.18 10.35 -24.01
C LEU A 227 -8.93 11.22 -22.98
N GLY A 228 -8.49 11.23 -21.72
CA GLY A 228 -9.20 11.88 -20.63
C GLY A 228 -10.51 11.19 -20.24
N SER A 229 -10.71 9.93 -20.65
CA SER A 229 -11.93 9.15 -20.42
C SER A 229 -11.60 7.72 -20.07
N ASP A 230 -12.41 7.11 -19.20
CA ASP A 230 -12.26 5.71 -18.81
C ASP A 230 -12.62 4.77 -19.99
N PHE A 231 -11.64 4.01 -20.47
CA PHE A 231 -11.84 3.03 -21.53
C PHE A 231 -12.66 1.82 -21.05
N ASN A 232 -12.70 1.56 -19.72
CA ASN A 232 -13.50 0.49 -19.13
C ASN A 232 -14.55 1.04 -18.15
N LEU A 233 -15.82 0.98 -18.58
CA LEU A 233 -16.98 1.45 -17.81
C LEU A 233 -17.17 0.77 -16.43
N LYS A 234 -16.48 -0.33 -16.13
CA LYS A 234 -16.51 -1.00 -14.82
C LYS A 234 -15.53 -0.43 -13.79
N HIS A 235 -14.72 0.57 -14.18
CA HIS A 235 -13.73 1.23 -13.30
C HIS A 235 -12.68 0.25 -12.75
N GLU A 236 -12.34 -0.73 -13.56
CA GLU A 236 -11.35 -1.78 -13.29
C GLU A 236 -9.93 -1.35 -13.73
N GLY A 237 -9.79 -0.15 -14.30
CA GLY A 237 -8.55 0.42 -14.81
C GLY A 237 -7.68 1.04 -13.71
N ALA A 238 -6.55 0.40 -13.40
CA ALA A 238 -5.52 0.93 -12.51
C ALA A 238 -4.30 1.43 -13.30
N SER A 239 -3.56 2.38 -12.73
CA SER A 239 -2.26 2.83 -13.24
C SER A 239 -1.20 2.51 -12.19
N LEU A 240 -0.51 1.39 -12.38
CA LEU A 240 0.50 0.89 -11.43
C LEU A 240 1.89 0.94 -12.09
N PRO A 241 2.85 1.69 -11.54
CA PRO A 241 4.14 1.88 -12.17
C PRO A 241 5.00 0.62 -12.15
N VAL A 242 5.91 0.53 -13.12
CA VAL A 242 7.02 -0.43 -13.16
C VAL A 242 8.30 0.34 -12.92
N THR A 243 9.24 -0.24 -12.19
CA THR A 243 10.58 0.33 -12.01
C THR A 243 11.66 -0.68 -12.35
N ILE A 244 12.88 -0.20 -12.55
CA ILE A 244 14.10 -1.01 -12.59
C ILE A 244 14.69 -0.98 -11.19
N MET A 245 14.80 -2.14 -10.55
CA MET A 245 15.35 -2.29 -9.19
C MET A 245 16.86 -2.48 -9.20
N GLY A 246 17.41 -2.90 -10.33
CA GLY A 246 18.84 -3.13 -10.50
C GLY A 246 19.18 -3.68 -11.87
N ILE A 247 20.45 -4.04 -12.05
CA ILE A 247 20.95 -4.67 -13.27
C ILE A 247 21.70 -5.93 -12.85
N ASP A 248 21.41 -7.03 -13.52
CA ASP A 248 22.18 -8.25 -13.37
C ASP A 248 23.57 -8.04 -13.98
N GLU A 249 24.61 -8.08 -13.14
CA GLU A 249 25.98 -7.83 -13.60
C GLU A 249 26.54 -8.93 -14.52
N THR A 250 25.93 -10.12 -14.55
CA THR A 250 26.31 -11.23 -15.42
C THR A 250 25.62 -11.12 -16.77
N THR A 251 24.29 -10.96 -16.77
CA THR A 251 23.50 -10.93 -18.02
C THR A 251 23.42 -9.54 -18.64
N LYS A 252 23.75 -8.49 -17.87
CA LYS A 252 23.59 -7.07 -18.20
C LYS A 252 22.13 -6.66 -18.48
N LEU A 253 21.17 -7.48 -18.06
CA LEU A 253 19.75 -7.20 -18.22
C LEU A 253 19.18 -6.46 -16.99
N PRO A 254 18.24 -5.53 -17.21
CA PRO A 254 17.54 -4.86 -16.12
C PRO A 254 16.64 -5.83 -15.36
N ILE A 255 16.62 -5.68 -14.04
CA ILE A 255 15.71 -6.39 -13.13
C ILE A 255 14.54 -5.44 -12.84
N TYR A 256 13.35 -5.80 -13.33
CA TYR A 256 12.15 -4.99 -13.15
C TYR A 256 11.38 -5.39 -11.89
N ALA A 257 10.60 -4.46 -11.37
CA ALA A 257 9.56 -4.74 -10.39
C ALA A 257 8.29 -3.95 -10.70
N GLN A 258 7.15 -4.56 -10.41
CA GLN A 258 5.83 -3.98 -10.61
C GLN A 258 5.28 -3.49 -9.27
N TRP A 259 4.80 -2.24 -9.22
CA TRP A 259 4.11 -1.76 -8.03
C TRP A 259 2.77 -2.46 -7.87
N ASN A 260 2.51 -2.94 -6.67
CA ASN A 260 1.27 -3.58 -6.28
C ASN A 260 0.74 -2.99 -4.98
N TYR A 261 -0.55 -3.18 -4.74
CA TYR A 261 -1.20 -2.71 -3.54
C TYR A 261 -2.33 -3.63 -3.09
N ARG A 262 -2.71 -3.52 -1.82
CA ARG A 262 -3.90 -4.14 -1.26
C ARG A 262 -4.54 -3.30 -0.17
N VAL A 263 -5.85 -3.48 -0.01
CA VAL A 263 -6.59 -2.96 1.15
C VAL A 263 -6.77 -4.09 2.15
N LEU A 264 -6.38 -3.86 3.39
CA LEU A 264 -6.57 -4.78 4.51
C LEU A 264 -7.00 -4.03 5.75
N CYS A 265 -7.44 -4.78 6.74
CA CYS A 265 -7.90 -4.28 8.01
C CYS A 265 -7.27 -5.04 9.17
N HIS A 266 -7.21 -4.41 10.34
CA HIS A 266 -6.68 -4.99 11.57
C HIS A 266 -7.61 -4.65 12.74
N PRO A 267 -8.21 -5.66 13.40
CA PRO A 267 -8.99 -5.43 14.61
C PRO A 267 -8.10 -4.82 15.70
N LEU A 268 -8.54 -3.71 16.31
CA LEU A 268 -7.81 -3.15 17.44
C LEU A 268 -8.08 -4.00 18.70
N GLU A 269 -7.04 -4.20 19.51
CA GLU A 269 -7.14 -4.99 20.74
C GLU A 269 -8.07 -4.35 21.80
N ASN A 270 -8.07 -3.01 21.86
CA ASN A 270 -8.81 -2.25 22.84
C ASN A 270 -9.84 -1.35 22.15
N ASP A 271 -10.88 -0.96 22.89
CA ASP A 271 -11.76 0.11 22.45
C ASP A 271 -10.96 1.40 22.21
N LEU A 272 -11.39 2.18 21.22
CA LEU A 272 -10.78 3.45 20.87
C LEU A 272 -11.71 4.56 21.38
N PRO A 273 -11.30 5.35 22.39
CA PRO A 273 -12.08 6.50 22.83
C PRO A 273 -12.33 7.47 21.67
N THR A 274 -13.60 7.73 21.37
CA THR A 274 -14.03 8.71 20.35
C THR A 274 -13.55 10.12 20.67
N ALA A 275 -13.26 10.41 21.95
CA ALA A 275 -12.60 11.64 22.38
C ALA A 275 -11.17 11.80 21.82
N HIS A 276 -10.53 10.71 21.37
CA HIS A 276 -9.22 10.74 20.71
C HIS A 276 -9.33 11.01 19.20
N ILE A 277 -10.54 10.98 18.64
CA ILE A 277 -10.79 11.16 17.21
C ILE A 277 -11.21 12.62 17.00
N LYS A 278 -10.30 13.43 16.44
CA LYS A 278 -10.54 14.87 16.25
C LYS A 278 -10.74 15.18 14.77
N PRO A 279 -11.78 15.94 14.39
CA PRO A 279 -11.99 16.31 13.00
C PRO A 279 -10.88 17.24 12.50
N VAL A 280 -10.46 17.04 11.26
CA VAL A 280 -9.50 17.91 10.55
C VAL A 280 -10.30 18.87 9.69
N GLU A 281 -9.97 20.16 9.78
CA GLU A 281 -10.59 21.17 8.93
C GLU A 281 -10.17 20.99 7.46
N ASP A 282 -11.15 21.04 6.57
CA ASP A 282 -10.94 21.05 5.12
C ASP A 282 -11.71 22.23 4.51
N LEU A 283 -11.02 23.35 4.34
CA LEU A 283 -11.62 24.60 3.88
C LEU A 283 -12.21 24.48 2.47
N ALA A 284 -11.54 23.75 1.58
CA ALA A 284 -12.01 23.56 0.21
C ALA A 284 -13.33 22.78 0.18
N TYR A 285 -13.40 21.65 0.90
CA TYR A 285 -14.63 20.87 0.98
C TYR A 285 -15.76 21.65 1.64
N ARG A 286 -15.49 22.38 2.73
CA ARG A 286 -16.49 23.20 3.41
C ARG A 286 -17.06 24.29 2.51
N GLN A 287 -16.19 24.99 1.79
CA GLN A 287 -16.58 26.06 0.88
C GLN A 287 -17.41 25.51 -0.28
N ARG A 288 -17.07 24.32 -0.79
CA ARG A 288 -17.86 23.61 -1.82
C ARG A 288 -19.25 23.26 -1.32
N MET A 289 -19.35 22.72 -0.11
CA MET A 289 -20.62 22.27 0.47
C MET A 289 -21.45 23.41 1.07
N GLY A 290 -20.87 24.60 1.26
CA GLY A 290 -21.53 25.73 1.92
C GLY A 290 -21.79 25.50 3.41
N ILE A 291 -20.93 24.73 4.09
CA ILE A 291 -21.15 24.29 5.47
C ILE A 291 -20.19 24.96 6.47
N GLY A 292 -20.69 25.19 7.69
CA GLY A 292 -19.91 25.72 8.80
C GLY A 292 -18.95 24.69 9.41
N ALA A 293 -17.97 25.17 10.18
CA ALA A 293 -16.92 24.34 10.80
C ALA A 293 -17.48 23.20 11.66
N LEU A 294 -18.42 23.53 12.55
CA LEU A 294 -19.01 22.60 13.50
C LEU A 294 -19.90 21.54 12.83
N SER A 295 -20.37 21.82 11.61
CA SER A 295 -21.19 20.90 10.84
C SER A 295 -20.35 19.89 10.07
N LEU A 296 -19.07 20.17 9.80
CA LEU A 296 -18.21 19.33 8.95
C LEU A 296 -18.28 17.87 9.38
N GLN A 297 -18.10 17.58 10.68
CA GLN A 297 -18.12 16.24 11.29
C GLN A 297 -19.35 15.38 10.95
N MET A 298 -20.45 15.98 10.51
CA MET A 298 -21.68 15.26 10.13
C MET A 298 -21.70 14.83 8.65
N TYR A 299 -20.70 15.22 7.86
CA TYR A 299 -20.61 14.95 6.42
C TYR A 299 -19.61 13.84 6.11
N ARG A 300 -19.90 13.06 5.06
CA ARG A 300 -19.09 11.92 4.58
C ARG A 300 -17.68 12.32 4.11
N GLY A 301 -17.42 13.60 3.86
CA GLY A 301 -16.08 14.12 3.53
C GLY A 301 -15.21 14.46 4.73
N SER A 302 -15.68 14.25 5.96
CA SER A 302 -14.91 14.53 7.17
C SER A 302 -13.67 13.65 7.27
N ARG A 303 -12.56 14.26 7.68
CA ARG A 303 -11.31 13.56 7.99
C ARG A 303 -11.01 13.72 9.47
N TYR A 304 -10.24 12.78 10.01
CA TYR A 304 -9.95 12.73 11.43
C TYR A 304 -8.47 12.45 11.67
N ILE A 305 -7.93 13.03 12.73
CA ILE A 305 -6.70 12.58 13.36
C ILE A 305 -7.04 11.74 14.60
N VAL A 306 -6.19 10.77 14.91
CA VAL A 306 -6.30 9.95 16.11
C VAL A 306 -5.16 10.32 17.05
N ASP A 307 -5.49 11.03 18.11
CA ASP A 307 -4.55 11.46 19.15
C ASP A 307 -5.26 11.59 20.52
N ALA A 308 -4.72 10.88 21.51
CA ALA A 308 -5.18 10.93 22.89
C ALA A 308 -4.81 12.24 23.59
N ASN A 309 -3.77 12.92 23.11
CA ASN A 309 -3.36 14.19 23.70
C ASN A 309 -4.40 15.26 23.40
N LYS A 310 -4.81 16.01 24.41
CA LYS A 310 -5.83 17.06 24.23
C LYS A 310 -5.24 18.34 23.65
N GLU A 311 -3.95 18.56 23.85
CA GLU A 311 -3.23 19.73 23.38
C GLU A 311 -2.79 19.53 21.93
N ASP A 312 -2.95 20.57 21.12
CA ASP A 312 -2.49 20.61 19.73
C ASP A 312 -1.01 21.03 19.71
N VAL A 313 -0.15 20.10 20.14
CA VAL A 313 1.31 20.31 20.23
C VAL A 313 2.05 19.30 19.37
N PRO A 314 3.15 19.71 18.71
CA PRO A 314 3.99 18.78 17.95
C PRO A 314 4.51 17.64 18.84
N GLN A 315 4.38 16.41 18.36
CA GLN A 315 4.80 15.21 19.07
C GLN A 315 5.65 14.33 18.16
N LYS A 316 6.65 13.65 18.76
CA LYS A 316 7.46 12.65 18.06
C LYS A 316 6.68 11.37 17.75
N LYS A 317 5.68 11.04 18.58
CA LYS A 317 4.87 9.84 18.49
C LYS A 317 3.43 10.19 18.83
N MET A 318 2.50 9.75 17.98
CA MET A 318 1.06 9.96 18.11
C MET A 318 0.37 8.65 18.51
N THR A 319 -0.85 8.73 19.03
CA THR A 319 -1.64 7.53 19.38
C THR A 319 -1.83 6.57 18.20
N ILE A 320 -1.97 7.08 16.97
CA ILE A 320 -2.06 6.24 15.77
C ILE A 320 -0.81 5.36 15.56
N ASP A 321 0.37 5.80 16.02
CA ASP A 321 1.59 5.00 15.90
C ASP A 321 1.56 3.73 16.74
N ASP A 322 0.98 3.82 17.94
CA ASP A 322 0.80 2.65 18.80
C ASP A 322 -0.18 1.66 18.18
N LEU A 323 -1.25 2.14 17.55
CA LEU A 323 -2.22 1.30 16.85
C LEU A 323 -1.59 0.61 15.63
N VAL A 324 -0.86 1.38 14.83
CA VAL A 324 -0.21 0.91 13.61
C VAL A 324 0.95 -0.06 13.91
N SER A 325 1.68 0.13 15.01
CA SER A 325 2.78 -0.76 15.43
C SER A 325 2.36 -2.22 15.66
N LYS A 326 1.06 -2.49 15.75
CA LYS A 326 0.48 -3.83 15.92
C LYS A 326 0.05 -4.46 14.59
N ILE A 327 0.13 -3.72 13.48
CA ILE A 327 -0.24 -4.22 12.16
C ILE A 327 0.99 -4.88 11.53
N PRO A 328 0.90 -6.16 11.12
CA PRO A 328 1.98 -6.84 10.42
C PRO A 328 2.06 -6.40 8.95
N GLY A 329 3.25 -6.51 8.36
CA GLY A 329 3.46 -6.47 6.91
C GLY A 329 3.19 -7.80 6.23
N LEU A 330 3.91 -8.05 5.14
CA LEU A 330 3.71 -9.21 4.25
C LEU A 330 4.15 -10.57 4.84
N ASP A 331 4.82 -10.59 6.00
CA ASP A 331 5.09 -11.83 6.76
C ASP A 331 3.92 -12.23 7.68
N ASN A 332 2.83 -11.46 7.64
CA ASN A 332 1.63 -11.62 8.47
C ASN A 332 1.95 -11.62 9.98
N ILE A 333 0.98 -12.00 10.82
CA ILE A 333 1.11 -11.94 12.29
C ILE A 333 2.26 -12.80 12.84
N PRO A 334 2.58 -14.00 12.30
CA PRO A 334 3.71 -14.78 12.79
C PRO A 334 5.09 -14.20 12.42
N GLY A 335 5.13 -13.11 11.62
CA GLY A 335 6.35 -12.45 11.21
C GLY A 335 7.18 -11.96 12.39
N THR A 336 8.45 -12.33 12.44
CA THR A 336 9.38 -11.88 13.47
C THR A 336 10.71 -11.55 12.79
N LEU A 337 11.03 -10.26 12.74
CA LEU A 337 12.25 -9.75 12.13
C LEU A 337 12.93 -8.77 13.08
N THR A 338 14.24 -8.93 13.26
CA THR A 338 15.08 -8.07 14.10
C THR A 338 16.13 -7.35 13.25
N GLU A 339 16.64 -6.23 13.75
CA GLU A 339 17.59 -5.36 13.05
C GLU A 339 19.01 -5.92 12.88
N GLU A 340 19.32 -7.14 13.33
CA GLU A 340 20.63 -7.79 13.06
C GLU A 340 20.98 -7.82 11.55
N SER A 341 19.99 -7.61 10.70
CA SER A 341 20.13 -7.59 9.24
C SER A 341 20.88 -6.37 8.66
N TYR A 342 21.15 -5.27 9.39
CA TYR A 342 21.69 -4.03 8.79
C TYR A 342 22.73 -3.27 9.62
N GLY A 343 23.35 -3.89 10.63
CA GLY A 343 24.43 -3.28 11.41
C GLY A 343 24.01 -2.10 12.31
N ARG A 344 22.71 -1.87 12.51
CA ARG A 344 22.14 -0.93 13.50
C ARG A 344 21.35 -1.71 14.55
N GLN A 345 21.41 -1.29 15.80
CA GLN A 345 20.70 -1.94 16.91
C GLN A 345 19.40 -1.20 17.23
N GLY A 346 18.33 -1.53 16.51
CA GLY A 346 16.97 -1.08 16.84
C GLY A 346 16.24 -2.08 17.72
N THR A 347 15.40 -1.56 18.63
CA THR A 347 14.50 -2.35 19.46
C THR A 347 13.12 -2.43 18.79
N GLY A 348 12.69 -3.62 18.35
CA GLY A 348 11.33 -3.83 17.83
C GLY A 348 11.26 -4.96 16.80
N ASN A 349 10.02 -5.39 16.50
CA ASN A 349 9.77 -6.36 15.42
C ASN A 349 9.54 -5.61 14.11
N LEU A 350 10.51 -5.69 13.19
CA LEU A 350 10.46 -5.00 11.90
C LEU A 350 9.45 -5.60 10.93
N ALA A 351 8.92 -6.79 11.21
CA ALA A 351 7.81 -7.36 10.44
C ALA A 351 6.51 -6.56 10.62
N PHE A 352 6.48 -5.60 11.55
CA PHE A 352 5.32 -4.77 11.88
C PHE A 352 5.55 -3.31 11.49
N TYR A 353 4.46 -2.65 11.13
CA TYR A 353 4.50 -1.31 10.57
C TYR A 353 4.90 -0.25 11.58
N ASN A 354 5.94 0.51 11.25
CA ASN A 354 6.41 1.64 12.06
C ASN A 354 6.89 2.78 11.15
N ARG A 355 6.73 4.03 11.60
CA ARG A 355 7.23 5.22 10.89
C ARG A 355 8.49 5.83 11.52
N ALA A 356 8.80 5.46 12.75
CA ALA A 356 9.94 5.93 13.51
C ALA A 356 10.72 4.74 14.08
N TYR A 357 12.04 4.88 14.16
CA TYR A 357 12.89 3.92 14.85
C TYR A 357 13.92 4.65 15.72
N PRO A 358 14.28 4.07 16.88
CA PRO A 358 15.39 4.56 17.66
C PRO A 358 16.68 4.36 16.87
N SER A 359 17.57 5.34 16.93
CA SER A 359 18.85 5.36 16.23
C SER A 359 19.96 5.84 17.15
N ASP A 360 21.19 5.45 16.85
CA ASP A 360 22.35 6.09 17.47
C ASP A 360 22.36 7.58 17.16
N LYS A 361 23.04 8.35 18.02
CA LYS A 361 23.18 9.79 17.87
C LYS A 361 23.71 10.15 16.48
N ASP A 362 22.87 10.80 15.68
CA ASP A 362 23.26 11.25 14.35
C ASP A 362 24.12 12.54 14.39
N ALA A 363 24.59 12.98 13.23
CA ALA A 363 25.35 14.23 13.09
C ALA A 363 24.55 15.50 13.47
N MET A 364 23.22 15.39 13.55
CA MET A 364 22.30 16.44 13.96
C MET A 364 21.90 16.34 15.43
N ASN A 365 22.51 15.43 16.21
CA ASN A 365 22.20 15.18 17.62
C ASN A 365 20.75 14.69 17.84
N SER A 366 20.17 14.00 16.86
CA SER A 366 18.92 13.25 16.97
C SER A 366 19.18 11.80 17.38
N TYR A 367 18.20 11.20 18.06
CA TYR A 367 18.20 9.81 18.52
C TYR A 367 17.01 9.02 17.94
N ASP A 368 16.08 9.69 17.27
CA ASP A 368 14.92 9.08 16.62
C ASP A 368 14.92 9.53 15.16
N GLU A 369 14.85 8.58 14.24
CA GLU A 369 14.79 8.84 12.80
C GLU A 369 13.37 8.51 12.29
N LEU A 370 12.79 9.42 11.50
CA LEU A 370 11.56 9.18 10.75
C LEU A 370 11.90 8.54 9.41
N ARG A 371 11.12 7.53 9.02
CA ARG A 371 11.27 6.85 7.72
C ARG A 371 10.78 7.74 6.58
N GLY A 372 11.30 7.51 5.37
CA GLY A 372 10.82 8.16 4.14
C GLY A 372 11.15 9.66 4.03
N PHE A 373 12.32 10.08 4.52
CA PHE A 373 12.71 11.50 4.55
C PHE A 373 11.69 12.37 5.32
N SER A 374 11.33 11.91 6.53
CA SER A 374 10.32 12.57 7.37
C SER A 374 8.91 12.60 6.77
N ASP A 375 8.53 11.57 6.01
CA ASP A 375 7.14 11.38 5.58
C ASP A 375 6.24 11.17 6.81
N GLY A 376 5.34 12.13 7.05
CA GLY A 376 4.50 12.14 8.24
C GLY A 376 3.45 11.02 8.27
N ASN A 377 3.12 10.38 7.15
CA ASN A 377 1.98 9.47 7.04
C ASN A 377 2.37 8.04 6.64
N MET A 378 3.64 7.81 6.31
CA MET A 378 4.10 6.53 5.78
C MET A 378 4.62 5.63 6.90
N TYR A 379 4.16 4.38 6.89
CA TYR A 379 4.65 3.32 7.75
C TYR A 379 5.35 2.26 6.91
N VAL A 380 6.38 1.63 7.48
CA VAL A 380 7.19 0.62 6.79
C VAL A 380 7.23 -0.66 7.62
N ALA A 381 7.10 -1.80 6.94
CA ALA A 381 7.37 -3.12 7.49
C ALA A 381 8.37 -3.84 6.57
N MET A 382 9.27 -4.62 7.17
CA MET A 382 10.16 -5.51 6.45
C MET A 382 9.51 -6.88 6.26
N THR A 383 10.04 -7.65 5.32
CA THR A 383 9.47 -8.94 4.96
C THR A 383 10.53 -9.91 4.45
N THR A 384 10.30 -11.21 4.67
CA THR A 384 11.10 -12.31 4.12
C THR A 384 10.57 -12.82 2.79
N GLN A 385 9.42 -12.31 2.33
CA GLN A 385 8.80 -12.74 1.08
C GLN A 385 9.72 -12.46 -0.12
N GLU A 386 10.27 -13.50 -0.75
CA GLU A 386 11.17 -13.35 -1.91
C GLU A 386 10.52 -12.67 -3.11
N ARG A 387 9.19 -12.73 -3.17
CA ARG A 387 8.36 -12.06 -4.17
C ARG A 387 8.39 -10.53 -4.05
N VAL A 388 8.78 -9.97 -2.91
CA VAL A 388 9.06 -8.54 -2.80
C VAL A 388 10.44 -8.26 -3.37
N ALA A 389 10.51 -7.31 -4.29
CA ALA A 389 11.75 -6.95 -4.93
C ALA A 389 12.74 -6.35 -3.90
N PRO A 390 13.98 -6.86 -3.84
CA PRO A 390 14.97 -6.38 -2.89
C PRO A 390 15.52 -5.00 -3.28
N LEU A 391 15.70 -4.15 -2.28
CA LEU A 391 16.63 -3.03 -2.31
C LEU A 391 18.00 -3.57 -1.94
N VAL A 392 18.93 -3.56 -2.89
CA VAL A 392 20.29 -4.06 -2.71
C VAL A 392 21.18 -2.90 -2.29
N VAL A 393 21.79 -2.99 -1.11
CA VAL A 393 22.70 -1.96 -0.58
C VAL A 393 24.00 -2.61 -0.14
N GLN A 394 25.13 -1.94 -0.35
CA GLN A 394 26.41 -2.35 0.20
C GLN A 394 26.65 -1.58 1.50
N ALA A 395 26.82 -2.29 2.61
CA ALA A 395 27.19 -1.70 3.88
C ALA A 395 28.62 -2.13 4.25
N CYS A 396 29.46 -1.16 4.59
CA CYS A 396 30.86 -1.41 4.89
C CYS A 396 31.15 -1.16 6.37
N SER A 397 31.79 -2.11 7.06
CA SER A 397 32.19 -1.94 8.46
C SER A 397 33.62 -1.39 8.56
N GLY A 398 33.73 -0.15 9.04
CA GLY A 398 35.01 0.53 9.34
C GLY A 398 35.82 1.00 8.12
N SER A 399 36.00 0.17 7.10
CA SER A 399 36.78 0.48 5.88
C SER A 399 36.03 0.05 4.62
N ALA A 400 36.27 0.76 3.51
CA ALA A 400 35.69 0.44 2.19
C ALA A 400 36.13 -0.95 1.63
N SER A 401 37.05 -1.64 2.31
CA SER A 401 37.51 -2.99 1.93
C SER A 401 36.70 -4.13 2.57
N ASN A 402 35.85 -3.87 3.57
CA ASN A 402 35.00 -4.89 4.20
C ASN A 402 33.52 -4.51 4.06
N CYS A 403 32.95 -4.80 2.90
CA CYS A 403 31.57 -4.47 2.55
C CYS A 403 30.77 -5.75 2.33
N GLU A 404 29.58 -5.80 2.93
CA GLU A 404 28.61 -6.87 2.74
C GLU A 404 27.42 -6.34 1.94
N GLU A 405 26.89 -7.18 1.05
CA GLU A 405 25.67 -6.88 0.32
C GLU A 405 24.46 -7.25 1.19
N HIS A 406 23.60 -6.28 1.46
CA HIS A 406 22.34 -6.47 2.15
C HIS A 406 21.17 -6.35 1.18
N ARG A 407 20.20 -7.26 1.30
CA ARG A 407 19.01 -7.31 0.45
C ARG A 407 17.76 -7.03 1.25
N ILE A 408 17.39 -5.76 1.34
CA ILE A 408 16.25 -5.28 2.12
C ILE A 408 14.97 -5.49 1.33
N ARG A 409 13.93 -6.02 1.97
CA ARG A 409 12.58 -6.08 1.39
C ARG A 409 11.60 -5.40 2.32
N CYS A 410 10.79 -4.52 1.75
CA CYS A 410 9.83 -3.73 2.50
C CYS A 410 8.49 -3.66 1.79
N SER A 411 7.46 -3.55 2.60
CA SER A 411 6.16 -3.00 2.21
C SER A 411 5.91 -1.70 2.97
N TRP A 412 5.06 -0.87 2.38
CA TRP A 412 4.68 0.43 2.90
C TRP A 412 3.18 0.47 3.12
N MET A 413 2.71 1.29 4.04
CA MET A 413 1.27 1.53 4.19
C MET A 413 0.94 2.91 4.75
N PHE A 414 -0.31 3.31 4.58
CA PHE A 414 -0.93 4.38 5.34
C PHE A 414 -2.37 4.03 5.74
N PRO A 415 -2.86 4.53 6.90
CA PRO A 415 -4.24 4.34 7.37
C PRO A 415 -5.30 4.93 6.42
N LEU A 416 -6.43 4.24 6.25
CA LEU A 416 -7.59 4.71 5.47
C LEU A 416 -8.75 5.12 6.37
N GLU A 417 -9.27 4.19 7.18
CA GLU A 417 -10.43 4.43 8.04
C GLU A 417 -10.44 3.53 9.28
N ILE A 418 -11.24 3.92 10.27
CA ILE A 418 -11.58 3.08 11.41
C ILE A 418 -13.07 2.78 11.35
N ILE A 419 -13.38 1.49 11.22
CA ILE A 419 -14.75 0.98 11.18
C ILE A 419 -15.08 0.40 12.55
N TYR A 420 -16.10 0.92 13.20
CA TYR A 420 -16.70 0.25 14.35
C TYR A 420 -17.66 -0.80 13.84
N THR A 421 -17.20 -2.06 13.84
CA THR A 421 -18.07 -3.21 13.56
C THR A 421 -19.13 -3.31 14.64
N SER A 422 -20.30 -3.82 14.31
CA SER A 422 -21.38 -3.97 15.28
C SER A 422 -22.07 -5.33 15.17
N ALA A 423 -22.59 -5.80 16.29
CA ALA A 423 -23.41 -7.00 16.35
C ALA A 423 -24.68 -6.93 15.47
N LEU A 424 -25.11 -5.74 15.04
CA LEU A 424 -26.26 -5.54 14.15
C LEU A 424 -26.11 -6.27 12.82
N GLN A 425 -24.87 -6.48 12.34
CA GLN A 425 -24.62 -7.22 11.10
C GLN A 425 -25.09 -8.68 11.20
N ARG A 426 -25.18 -9.24 12.41
CA ARG A 426 -25.69 -10.58 12.69
C ARG A 426 -27.13 -10.59 13.20
N TRP A 427 -27.76 -9.43 13.36
CA TRP A 427 -29.10 -9.34 13.93
C TRP A 427 -30.16 -9.64 12.87
N ASN A 428 -30.74 -10.84 12.92
CA ASN A 428 -31.81 -11.30 12.03
C ASN A 428 -33.01 -11.83 12.84
N PRO A 429 -33.77 -10.95 13.51
CA PRO A 429 -34.82 -11.35 14.46
C PRO A 429 -35.97 -12.11 13.81
N LEU A 430 -36.16 -11.96 12.49
CA LEU A 430 -37.21 -12.61 11.72
C LEU A 430 -36.71 -13.84 10.95
N ASN A 431 -35.42 -14.20 11.11
CA ASN A 431 -34.76 -15.29 10.39
C ASN A 431 -35.01 -15.23 8.88
N MET A 432 -34.93 -14.02 8.31
CA MET A 432 -35.10 -13.82 6.88
C MET A 432 -33.92 -14.46 6.14
N PRO A 433 -34.16 -15.17 5.03
CA PRO A 433 -33.07 -15.68 4.22
C PRO A 433 -32.25 -14.52 3.64
N HIS A 434 -30.92 -14.64 3.67
CA HIS A 434 -30.05 -13.70 2.96
C HIS A 434 -30.25 -13.91 1.45
N SER A 435 -30.59 -12.84 0.73
CA SER A 435 -30.56 -12.87 -0.73
C SER A 435 -29.11 -12.86 -1.18
N SER A 436 -28.66 -13.95 -1.79
CA SER A 436 -27.33 -14.11 -2.39
C SER A 436 -27.07 -13.10 -3.51
#